data_AF-A0A1H0BA08-F1
#
_entry.id   AF-A0A1H0BA08-F1
#
_cell.length_a   1.000
_cell.length_b   1.000
_cell.length_c   1.000
_cell.angle_alpha   90.00
_cell.angle_beta   90.00
_cell.angle_gamma   90.00
#
_symmetry.space_group_name_H-M   'P 1'
#
loop_
_entity.id
_entity.type
_entity.pdbx_description
1 polymer ?
#
loop_
_entity_poly.entity_id
_entity_poly.type
_entity_poly.pdbx_seq_one_letter_code
_entity_poly.pdbx_strand_id
1 'polypeptide(L)'
;MPHPCRALLLAVLATLGLAACTQFPELDARTADIDPRTPYPALVPLDPLLGRAKDDQITGDTESRLDARAAGLRARAAAMRGDVIGDDTRARMAAGVTR
;
A
#
# COMPACT_ATOMS: atom_id res chain seq x y z
N MET A 1 9.26 -19.48 28.05
CA MET A 1 10.37 -20.17 27.35
C MET A 1 10.35 -19.74 25.89
N PRO A 2 11.24 -18.81 25.47
CA PRO A 2 11.24 -18.35 24.08
C PRO A 2 11.55 -19.53 23.15
N HIS A 3 10.69 -19.75 22.16
CA HIS A 3 10.78 -20.91 21.29
C HIS A 3 12.02 -20.81 20.39
N PRO A 4 12.84 -21.86 20.31
CA PRO A 4 14.10 -21.87 19.56
C PRO A 4 13.87 -21.51 18.08
N CYS A 5 12.69 -21.85 17.55
CA CYS A 5 12.25 -21.53 16.20
C CYS A 5 12.13 -20.01 15.95
N ARG A 6 11.68 -19.22 16.94
CA ARG A 6 11.53 -17.76 16.82
C ARG A 6 12.89 -17.05 16.92
N ALA A 7 13.79 -17.56 17.76
CA ALA A 7 15.16 -17.05 17.86
C ALA A 7 15.96 -17.30 16.57
N LEU A 8 15.82 -18.50 15.98
CA LEU A 8 16.42 -18.85 14.70
C LEU A 8 15.93 -17.93 13.57
N LEU A 9 14.63 -17.68 13.50
CA LEU A 9 14.03 -16.87 12.44
C LEU A 9 14.48 -15.40 12.52
N LEU A 10 14.63 -14.85 13.73
CA LEU A 10 15.18 -13.51 13.95
C LEU A 10 16.67 -13.41 13.57
N ALA A 11 17.47 -14.44 13.86
CA ALA A 11 18.88 -14.48 13.47
C ALA A 11 19.07 -14.54 11.94
N VAL A 12 18.23 -15.32 11.25
CA VAL A 12 18.22 -15.37 9.77
C VAL A 12 17.84 -14.00 9.19
N LEU A 13 16.77 -13.36 9.68
CA LEU A 13 16.38 -12.02 9.22
C LEU A 13 17.47 -10.96 9.45
N ALA A 14 18.15 -11.00 10.59
CA ALA A 14 19.23 -10.07 10.90
C ALA A 14 20.43 -10.21 9.94
N THR A 15 20.85 -11.45 9.66
CA THR A 15 21.96 -11.72 8.72
C THR A 15 21.62 -11.33 7.27
N LEU A 16 20.38 -11.58 6.83
CA LEU A 16 19.90 -11.12 5.52
C LEU A 16 19.82 -9.59 5.43
N GLY A 17 19.40 -8.92 6.51
CA GLY A 17 19.33 -7.46 6.57
C GLY A 17 20.71 -6.79 6.45
N LEU A 18 21.74 -7.37 7.08
CA LEU A 18 23.12 -6.91 6.93
C LEU A 18 23.67 -7.14 5.51
N ALA A 19 23.29 -8.24 4.86
CA ALA A 19 23.67 -8.53 3.47
C ALA A 19 22.90 -7.70 2.43
N ALA A 20 21.74 -7.14 2.80
CA ALA A 20 20.94 -6.27 1.93
C ALA A 20 21.54 -4.85 1.79
N CYS A 21 22.48 -4.47 2.65
CA CYS A 21 23.32 -3.28 2.46
C CYS A 21 24.39 -3.57 1.39
N THR A 22 23.94 -3.78 0.16
CA THR A 22 24.83 -3.92 -0.99
C THR A 22 25.37 -2.55 -1.39
N GLN A 23 26.58 -2.51 -1.96
CA GLN A 23 27.19 -1.29 -2.48
C GLN A 23 26.20 -0.57 -3.42
N PHE A 24 25.96 0.72 -3.16
CA PHE A 24 25.20 1.56 -4.07
C PHE A 24 25.86 1.48 -5.45
N PRO A 25 25.12 1.11 -6.52
CA PRO A 25 25.71 1.11 -7.84
C PRO A 25 26.15 2.54 -8.15
N GLU A 26 27.42 2.70 -8.51
CA GLU A 26 27.99 3.99 -8.87
C GLU A 26 27.20 4.50 -10.08
N LEU A 27 26.26 5.42 -9.84
CA LEU A 27 25.46 6.11 -10.86
C LEU A 27 26.30 7.15 -11.62
N ASP A 28 27.60 6.91 -11.75
CA ASP A 28 28.52 7.63 -12.64
C ASP A 28 28.30 7.26 -14.11
N ALA A 29 27.29 6.44 -14.42
CA ALA A 29 26.71 6.28 -15.76
C ALA A 29 26.08 7.58 -16.32
N ARG A 30 26.31 8.75 -15.71
CA ARG A 30 26.36 10.03 -16.44
C ARG A 30 27.56 10.13 -17.39
N THR A 31 28.31 9.06 -17.56
CA THR A 31 29.33 8.86 -18.60
C THR A 31 28.81 7.93 -19.70
N ALA A 32 27.53 8.05 -20.09
CA ALA A 32 27.30 7.90 -21.52
C ALA A 32 28.26 8.87 -22.21
N ASP A 33 28.96 8.42 -23.24
CA ASP A 33 29.86 9.24 -24.06
C ASP A 33 28.98 10.25 -24.81
N ILE A 34 28.48 11.26 -24.08
CA ILE A 34 27.59 12.28 -24.58
C ILE A 34 28.52 13.17 -25.38
N ASP A 35 28.38 13.12 -26.71
CA ASP A 35 29.04 14.07 -27.59
C ASP A 35 28.78 15.48 -27.01
N PRO A 36 29.83 16.25 -26.63
CA PRO A 36 29.67 17.59 -26.07
C PRO A 36 28.93 18.55 -27.02
N ARG A 37 28.82 18.18 -28.29
CA ARG A 37 28.05 18.90 -29.32
C ARG A 37 26.58 18.50 -29.37
N THR A 38 26.15 17.49 -28.60
CA THR A 38 24.75 17.09 -28.49
C THR A 38 23.94 18.27 -27.97
N PRO A 39 22.95 18.76 -28.73
CA PRO A 39 22.09 19.83 -28.25
C PRO A 39 21.38 19.41 -26.98
N TYR A 40 21.29 20.34 -26.03
CA TYR A 40 20.48 20.12 -24.83
C TYR A 40 19.01 19.84 -25.25
N PRO A 41 18.29 18.93 -24.56
CA PRO A 41 16.91 18.67 -24.89
C PRO A 41 16.07 19.95 -24.83
N ALA A 42 15.13 20.06 -25.76
CA ALA A 42 14.21 21.20 -25.78
C ALA A 42 13.34 21.18 -24.52
N LEU A 43 13.30 22.30 -23.80
CA LEU A 43 12.38 22.48 -22.69
C LEU A 43 10.96 22.61 -23.25
N VAL A 44 10.07 21.71 -22.84
CA VAL A 44 8.65 21.79 -23.18
C VAL A 44 7.93 22.69 -22.18
N PRO A 45 6.95 23.51 -22.61
CA PRO A 45 6.15 24.32 -21.70
C PRO A 45 5.45 23.46 -20.64
N LEU A 46 5.47 23.91 -19.39
CA LEU A 46 4.86 23.20 -18.28
C LEU A 46 3.36 23.47 -18.14
N ASP A 47 2.86 24.59 -18.64
CA ASP A 47 1.43 24.98 -18.52
C ASP A 47 0.44 23.90 -19.00
N PRO A 48 0.65 23.21 -20.13
CA PRO A 48 -0.23 22.12 -20.57
C PRO A 48 -0.22 20.92 -19.62
N LEU A 49 0.92 20.66 -18.95
CA LEU A 49 1.07 19.57 -17.99
C LEU A 49 0.40 19.91 -16.65
N LEU A 50 0.57 21.15 -16.21
CA LEU A 50 -0.01 21.65 -14.96
C LEU A 50 -1.53 21.78 -15.06
N GLY A 51 -2.07 22.15 -16.23
CA GLY A 51 -3.52 22.18 -16.46
C GLY A 51 -4.19 20.82 -16.24
N ARG A 52 -3.50 19.72 -16.55
CA ARG A 52 -3.99 18.35 -16.34
C ARG A 52 -3.92 17.89 -14.88
N ALA A 53 -3.03 18.48 -14.09
CA ALA A 53 -2.84 18.12 -12.68
C ALA A 53 -3.86 18.79 -11.73
N LYS A 54 -4.70 19.70 -12.24
CA LYS A 54 -5.69 20.42 -11.42
C LYS A 54 -6.83 19.53 -10.90
N ASP A 55 -7.10 18.40 -11.54
CA ASP A 55 -8.23 17.53 -11.21
C ASP A 55 -8.06 16.79 -9.87
N ASP A 56 -6.82 16.56 -9.42
CA ASP A 56 -6.49 15.84 -8.18
C ASP A 56 -5.98 16.76 -7.05
N GLN A 57 -6.34 18.05 -7.08
CA GLN A 57 -5.92 18.99 -6.03
C GLN A 57 -6.74 18.85 -4.75
N ILE A 58 -6.03 18.92 -3.62
CA ILE A 58 -6.64 19.08 -2.30
C ILE A 58 -7.34 20.43 -2.26
N THR A 59 -8.66 20.41 -2.17
CA THR A 59 -9.51 21.56 -1.90
C THR A 59 -9.85 21.67 -0.42
N GLY A 60 -10.44 22.78 0.02
CA GLY A 60 -10.81 22.99 1.42
C GLY A 60 -11.82 21.97 1.99
N ASP A 61 -12.57 21.27 1.13
CA ASP A 61 -13.55 20.24 1.53
C ASP A 61 -12.97 18.80 1.43
N THR A 62 -11.67 18.65 1.17
CA THR A 62 -11.06 17.31 1.02
C THR A 62 -11.08 16.55 2.33
N GLU A 63 -10.78 17.21 3.44
CA GLU A 63 -10.72 16.61 4.77
C GLU A 63 -12.09 16.08 5.22
N SER A 64 -13.11 16.93 5.20
CA SER A 64 -14.51 16.58 5.50
C SER A 64 -15.03 15.43 4.65
N ARG A 65 -14.74 15.40 3.35
CA ARG A 65 -15.14 14.30 2.45
C ARG A 65 -14.48 12.98 2.82
N LEU A 66 -13.18 13.01 3.15
CA LEU A 66 -12.44 11.82 3.56
C LEU A 66 -12.95 11.30 4.91
N ASP A 67 -13.20 12.19 5.87
CA ASP A 67 -13.76 11.84 7.18
C ASP A 67 -15.14 11.22 7.07
N ALA A 68 -16.04 11.82 6.28
CA ALA A 68 -17.38 11.28 6.03
C ALA A 68 -17.31 9.89 5.40
N ARG A 69 -16.41 9.69 4.42
CA ARG A 69 -16.20 8.39 3.78
C ARG A 69 -15.67 7.37 4.78
N ALA A 70 -14.70 7.74 5.61
CA ALA A 70 -14.12 6.86 6.62
C ALA A 70 -15.17 6.47 7.68
N ALA A 71 -16.01 7.41 8.13
CA ALA A 71 -17.12 7.14 9.03
C ALA A 71 -18.13 6.14 8.43
N GLY A 72 -18.52 6.34 7.17
CA GLY A 72 -19.41 5.41 6.46
C GLY A 72 -18.83 4.00 6.32
N LEU A 73 -17.53 3.89 6.03
CA LEU A 73 -16.84 2.59 5.96
C LEU A 73 -16.82 1.89 7.33
N ARG A 74 -16.53 2.62 8.41
CA ARG A 74 -16.54 2.07 9.77
C ARG A 74 -17.93 1.60 10.19
N ALA A 75 -18.98 2.34 9.85
CA ALA A 75 -20.37 1.95 10.11
C ALA A 75 -20.76 0.66 9.38
N ARG A 76 -20.42 0.55 8.09
CA ARG A 76 -20.62 -0.69 7.32
C ARG A 76 -19.86 -1.87 7.92
N ALA A 77 -18.61 -1.67 8.30
CA ALA A 77 -17.82 -2.71 8.96
C ALA A 77 -18.40 -3.12 10.32
N ALA A 78 -18.97 -2.18 11.08
CA ALA A 78 -19.67 -2.51 12.32
C ALA A 78 -20.90 -3.39 12.05
N ALA A 79 -21.70 -3.05 11.04
CA ALA A 79 -22.86 -3.86 10.65
C ALA A 79 -22.47 -5.28 10.18
N MET A 80 -21.33 -5.45 9.52
CA MET A 80 -20.85 -6.76 9.05
C MET A 80 -20.20 -7.62 10.14
N ARG A 81 -19.88 -7.06 11.32
CA ARG A 81 -19.19 -7.80 12.40
C ARG A 81 -20.12 -8.70 13.23
N GLY A 82 -21.42 -8.71 12.93
CA GLY A 82 -22.37 -9.64 13.53
C GLY A 82 -22.27 -11.05 12.95
N ASP A 83 -22.82 -12.02 13.68
CA ASP A 83 -22.90 -13.39 13.21
C ASP A 83 -23.87 -13.48 12.02
N VAL A 84 -23.38 -13.91 10.85
CA VAL A 84 -24.18 -13.98 9.60
C VAL A 84 -25.30 -15.00 9.73
N ILE A 85 -25.15 -15.96 10.64
CA ILE A 85 -26.10 -17.02 10.92
C ILE A 85 -26.67 -16.79 12.32
N GLY A 86 -27.93 -16.37 12.38
CA GLY A 86 -28.68 -16.23 13.64
C GLY A 86 -28.83 -17.57 14.36
N ASP A 87 -29.02 -17.51 15.68
CA ASP A 87 -28.98 -18.68 16.57
C ASP A 87 -29.96 -19.78 16.18
N ASP A 88 -31.17 -19.43 15.74
CA ASP A 88 -32.17 -20.39 15.26
C ASP A 88 -31.71 -21.13 13.98
N THR A 89 -31.11 -20.40 13.04
CA THR A 89 -30.57 -21.00 11.81
C THR A 89 -29.37 -21.90 12.13
N ARG A 90 -28.53 -21.49 13.08
CA ARG A 90 -27.40 -22.29 13.57
C ARG A 90 -27.88 -23.58 14.25
N ALA A 91 -28.91 -23.51 15.08
CA ALA A 91 -29.52 -24.67 15.72
C ALA A 91 -30.09 -25.65 14.70
N ARG A 92 -30.76 -25.16 13.66
CA ARG A 92 -31.25 -25.99 12.54
C ARG A 92 -30.11 -26.66 11.76
N MET A 93 -29.02 -25.95 11.49
CA MET A 93 -27.84 -26.54 10.83
C MET A 93 -27.17 -27.61 11.71
N ALA A 94 -27.07 -27.37 13.02
CA ALA A 94 -26.48 -28.31 13.97
C ALA A 94 -27.33 -29.58 14.17
N ALA A 95 -28.66 -29.46 14.11
CA ALA A 95 -29.57 -30.61 14.17
C ALA A 95 -29.43 -31.55 12.97
N GLY A 96 -28.92 -31.04 11.84
CA GLY A 96 -28.74 -31.79 10.60
C GLY A 96 -30.06 -32.15 9.92
N VAL A 97 -30.00 -32.48 8.63
CA VAL A 97 -31.15 -33.04 7.90
C VAL A 97 -31.09 -34.56 8.04
N THR A 98 -31.76 -35.10 9.04
CA THR A 98 -32.01 -36.54 9.14
C THR A 98 -33.14 -36.90 8.18
N ARG A 99 -32.84 -37.78 7.23
CA ARG A 99 -33.79 -38.31 6.24
C ARG A 99 -34.63 -39.42 6.85
#